data_AF-A0A3Q9QTF8-F1
#
_entry.id   AF-A0A3Q9QTF8-F1
#
_cell.length_a   1.000
_cell.length_b   1.000
_cell.length_c   1.000
_cell.angle_alpha   90.00
_cell.angle_beta   90.00
_cell.angle_gamma   90.00
#
_symmetry.space_group_name_H-M   'P 1'
#
loop_
_entity.id
_entity.type
_entity.pdbx_description
1 polymer ?
#
loop_
_entity_poly.entity_id
_entity_poly.type
_entity_poly.pdbx_seq_one_letter_code
_entity_poly.pdbx_strand_id
1 'polypeptide(L)'
;MGKKQFYKTIIFITFLVIVSGCTNDHRSADWAYSFVVWDGFMFKICDEYVTEIGEEIGQVTKFSDMEGTYSGNFSNTYKKGTKYLVIKGISTDEAIAVKELDGRFRKAIRIGKYGEK
;
A
#
# COMPACT_ATOMS: atom_id res chain seq x y z
N MET A 1 -51.34 -7.84 -47.00
CA MET A 1 -51.20 -6.70 -46.05
C MET A 1 -50.54 -7.23 -44.78
N GLY A 2 -49.30 -6.85 -44.45
CA GLY A 2 -48.67 -7.31 -43.21
C GLY A 2 -47.15 -7.37 -43.21
N LYS A 3 -46.48 -6.21 -43.29
CA LYS A 3 -45.04 -6.07 -42.94
C LYS A 3 -44.78 -4.65 -42.41
N LYS A 4 -45.50 -4.22 -41.37
CA LYS A 4 -45.29 -2.88 -40.77
C LYS A 4 -45.19 -2.81 -39.24
N GLN A 5 -45.17 -3.95 -38.54
CA GLN A 5 -45.27 -3.95 -37.07
C GLN A 5 -44.05 -4.52 -36.33
N PHE A 6 -42.94 -4.88 -37.00
CA PHE A 6 -41.79 -5.49 -36.33
C PHE A 6 -40.58 -4.56 -36.14
N TYR A 7 -40.54 -3.40 -36.82
CA TYR A 7 -39.36 -2.52 -36.79
C TYR A 7 -39.38 -1.46 -35.68
N LYS A 8 -40.50 -1.26 -34.96
CA LYS A 8 -40.57 -0.24 -33.88
C LYS A 8 -40.11 -0.74 -32.51
N THR A 9 -40.03 -2.05 -32.27
CA THR A 9 -39.59 -2.58 -30.96
C THR A 9 -38.07 -2.81 -30.90
N ILE A 10 -37.39 -2.95 -32.05
CA ILE A 10 -35.95 -3.25 -32.10
C ILE A 10 -35.08 -1.99 -31.93
N ILE A 11 -35.63 -0.79 -32.13
CA ILE A 11 -34.87 0.47 -32.02
C ILE A 11 -34.71 0.96 -30.57
N PHE A 12 -35.46 0.40 -29.60
CA PHE A 12 -35.35 0.83 -28.20
C PHE A 12 -34.29 0.07 -27.38
N ILE A 13 -33.82 -1.09 -27.85
CA ILE A 13 -32.91 -1.95 -27.08
C ILE A 13 -31.42 -1.69 -27.40
N THR A 14 -31.13 -0.99 -28.51
CA THR A 14 -29.72 -0.76 -28.94
C THR A 14 -29.12 0.52 -28.35
N PHE A 15 -29.88 1.34 -27.63
CA PHE A 15 -29.40 2.62 -27.05
C PHE A 15 -29.00 2.54 -25.56
N LEU A 16 -28.91 1.34 -24.99
CA LEU A 16 -28.58 1.11 -23.57
C LEU A 16 -27.19 0.51 -23.33
N VAL A 17 -26.32 0.45 -24.35
CA VAL A 17 -25.01 -0.22 -24.25
C VAL A 17 -23.82 0.76 -24.08
N ILE A 18 -24.07 2.07 -23.97
CA ILE A 18 -23.00 3.07 -23.87
C ILE A 18 -23.07 3.82 -22.54
N VAL A 19 -23.07 3.08 -21.43
CA VAL A 19 -22.88 3.70 -20.10
C VAL A 19 -21.73 3.00 -19.37
N SER A 20 -20.59 3.70 -19.41
CA SER A 20 -19.63 3.83 -18.32
C SER A 20 -18.85 2.58 -17.89
N GLY A 21 -17.85 2.23 -18.69
CA GLY A 21 -16.67 1.52 -18.20
C GLY A 21 -15.55 2.49 -17.82
N CYS A 22 -15.70 3.27 -16.75
CA CYS A 22 -14.53 3.87 -16.09
C CYS A 22 -13.89 2.76 -15.26
N THR A 23 -13.06 1.92 -15.88
CA THR A 23 -12.19 1.03 -15.11
C THR A 23 -11.12 1.90 -14.47
N ASN A 24 -11.31 2.26 -13.21
CA ASN A 24 -10.18 2.70 -12.40
C ASN A 24 -9.27 1.48 -12.28
N ASP A 25 -8.22 1.40 -13.11
CA ASP A 25 -7.17 0.38 -13.02
C ASP A 25 -6.36 0.59 -11.73
N HIS A 26 -6.98 0.32 -10.59
CA HIS A 26 -6.28 0.16 -9.32
C HIS A 26 -5.62 -1.23 -9.33
N ARG A 27 -4.53 -1.36 -10.08
CA ARG A 27 -3.68 -2.56 -10.04
C ARG A 27 -2.96 -2.57 -8.69
N SER A 28 -3.51 -3.33 -7.75
CA SER A 28 -2.87 -3.61 -6.45
C SER A 28 -1.68 -4.54 -6.66
N ALA A 29 -0.59 -4.31 -5.93
CA ALA A 29 0.57 -5.21 -5.92
C ALA A 29 0.29 -6.53 -5.20
N ASP A 30 0.92 -7.60 -5.68
CA ASP A 30 0.89 -8.94 -5.09
C ASP A 30 1.99 -9.16 -4.03
N TRP A 31 2.31 -8.12 -3.26
CA TRP A 31 3.32 -8.21 -2.19
C TRP A 31 2.98 -9.30 -1.18
N ALA A 32 3.97 -10.15 -0.84
CA ALA A 32 3.78 -11.24 0.13
C ALA A 32 3.50 -10.76 1.58
N TYR A 33 3.87 -9.53 1.91
CA TYR A 33 3.63 -8.90 3.21
C TYR A 33 3.76 -7.37 3.14
N SER A 34 3.18 -6.68 4.11
CA SER A 34 3.41 -5.26 4.32
C SER A 34 4.81 -4.99 4.87
N PHE A 35 5.48 -3.96 4.37
CA PHE A 35 6.81 -3.57 4.83
C PHE A 35 7.08 -2.07 4.68
N VAL A 36 8.14 -1.66 5.37
CA VAL A 36 8.80 -0.36 5.19
C VAL A 36 10.27 -0.60 4.90
N VAL A 37 10.88 0.34 4.19
CA VAL A 37 12.32 0.43 3.98
C VAL A 37 12.81 1.62 4.78
N TRP A 38 13.89 1.40 5.53
CA TRP A 38 14.60 2.42 6.26
C TRP A 38 16.10 2.12 6.18
N ASP A 39 16.88 3.14 5.84
CA ASP A 39 18.34 3.08 5.73
C ASP A 39 18.86 1.91 4.87
N GLY A 40 18.16 1.63 3.76
CA GLY A 40 18.53 0.53 2.85
C GLY A 40 18.15 -0.88 3.32
N PHE A 41 17.47 -1.03 4.45
CA PHE A 41 16.99 -2.32 4.95
C PHE A 41 15.47 -2.41 4.92
N MET A 42 14.96 -3.61 4.69
CA MET A 42 13.54 -3.93 4.66
C MET A 42 13.08 -4.42 6.02
N PHE A 43 11.96 -3.86 6.50
CA PHE A 43 11.34 -4.20 7.77
C PHE A 43 9.90 -4.64 7.53
N LYS A 44 9.60 -5.90 7.85
CA LYS A 44 8.26 -6.49 7.74
C LYS A 44 7.37 -6.00 8.87
N ILE A 45 6.19 -5.50 8.54
CA ILE A 45 5.19 -5.10 9.52
C ILE A 45 4.61 -6.32 10.22
N CYS A 46 4.49 -6.24 11.53
CA CYS A 46 3.93 -7.28 12.38
C CYS A 46 2.59 -6.85 12.99
N ASP A 47 1.76 -7.81 13.38
CA ASP A 47 0.48 -7.55 14.06
C ASP A 47 0.62 -7.10 15.53
N GLU A 48 1.85 -7.02 16.03
CA GLU A 48 2.19 -6.55 17.37
C GLU A 48 2.23 -5.02 17.43
N TYR A 49 1.60 -4.46 18.47
CA TYR A 49 1.74 -3.06 18.84
C TYR A 49 2.77 -2.92 19.95
N VAL A 50 3.54 -1.82 19.91
CA VAL A 50 4.55 -1.48 20.92
C VAL A 50 4.26 -0.11 21.52
N THR A 51 4.61 0.08 22.80
CA THR A 51 4.32 1.31 23.55
C THR A 51 5.58 2.01 24.08
N GLU A 52 6.67 1.27 24.25
CA GLU A 52 7.94 1.82 24.74
C GLU A 52 8.74 2.45 23.59
N ILE A 53 8.40 3.69 23.26
CA ILE A 53 8.94 4.41 22.09
C ILE A 53 10.02 5.42 22.47
N GLY A 54 11.10 5.44 21.69
CA GLY A 54 12.22 6.39 21.77
C GLY A 54 12.13 7.53 20.75
N GLU A 55 13.27 8.03 20.29
CA GLU A 55 13.30 9.11 19.28
C GLU A 55 12.81 8.69 17.89
N GLU A 56 12.44 9.70 17.09
CA GLU A 56 12.19 9.54 15.66
C GLU A 56 13.52 9.38 14.90
N ILE A 57 13.58 8.38 14.03
CA ILE A 57 14.78 8.02 13.24
C ILE A 57 14.57 8.17 11.73
N GLY A 58 13.35 8.52 11.32
CA GLY A 58 13.04 8.74 9.93
C GLY A 58 11.55 8.77 9.64
N GLN A 59 11.23 8.75 8.35
CA GLN A 59 9.87 8.71 7.85
C GLN A 59 9.81 8.11 6.45
N VAL A 60 8.63 7.66 6.04
CA VAL A 60 8.34 7.27 4.67
C VAL A 60 8.56 8.46 3.74
N THR A 61 9.43 8.30 2.73
CA THR A 61 9.67 9.29 1.68
C THR A 61 8.94 8.95 0.39
N LYS A 62 8.66 7.66 0.16
CA LYS A 62 7.94 7.15 -1.02
C LYS A 62 6.92 6.09 -0.61
N PHE A 63 5.69 6.26 -1.05
CA PHE A 63 4.64 5.24 -0.99
C PHE A 63 4.35 4.74 -2.41
N SER A 64 4.13 3.44 -2.54
CA SER A 64 3.62 2.79 -3.75
C SER A 64 3.07 1.43 -3.38
N ASP A 65 1.83 1.17 -3.73
CA ASP A 65 1.18 -0.14 -3.65
C ASP A 65 1.32 -0.93 -4.95
N MET A 66 2.22 -0.52 -5.85
CA MET A 66 2.65 -1.29 -7.02
C MET A 66 3.96 -2.02 -6.73
N GLU A 67 4.14 -3.22 -7.30
CA GLU A 67 5.37 -3.98 -7.15
C GLU A 67 6.54 -3.30 -7.87
N GLY A 68 7.71 -3.36 -7.24
CA GLY A 68 8.93 -2.82 -7.82
C GLY A 68 9.97 -2.42 -6.78
N THR A 69 11.06 -1.82 -7.26
CA THR A 69 12.13 -1.28 -6.44
C THR A 69 12.06 0.24 -6.46
N TYR A 70 12.03 0.85 -5.27
CA TYR A 70 11.91 2.29 -5.10
C TYR A 70 13.06 2.85 -4.26
N SER A 71 13.41 4.12 -4.47
CA SER A 71 14.46 4.77 -3.69
C SER A 71 13.95 5.39 -2.38
N GLY A 72 14.88 5.61 -1.45
CA GLY A 72 14.62 6.23 -0.15
C GLY A 72 13.89 5.30 0.82
N ASN A 73 13.23 5.90 1.80
CA ASN A 73 12.42 5.20 2.78
C ASN A 73 11.07 4.85 2.16
N PHE A 74 11.03 3.72 1.48
CA PHE A 74 9.87 3.22 0.76
C PHE A 74 8.88 2.52 1.71
N SER A 75 7.58 2.57 1.42
CA SER A 75 6.58 1.67 2.01
C SER A 75 5.56 1.25 0.98
N ASN A 76 5.15 -0.03 1.06
CA ASN A 76 4.05 -0.56 0.28
C ASN A 76 2.67 -0.40 0.94
N THR A 77 2.62 0.12 2.17
CA THR A 77 1.37 0.23 2.94
C THR A 77 1.18 1.61 3.60
N TYR A 78 2.25 2.29 4.01
CA TYR A 78 2.18 3.55 4.74
C TYR A 78 2.45 4.74 3.83
N LYS A 79 1.69 5.82 4.04
CA LYS A 79 1.79 7.03 3.23
C LYS A 79 3.07 7.80 3.55
N LYS A 80 3.49 8.64 2.60
CA LYS A 80 4.61 9.59 2.79
C LYS A 80 4.40 10.41 4.06
N GLY A 81 5.46 10.53 4.86
CA GLY A 81 5.45 11.25 6.14
C GLY A 81 5.13 10.39 7.37
N THR A 82 4.71 9.13 7.20
CA THR A 82 4.61 8.19 8.33
C THR A 82 5.96 8.02 9.00
N LYS A 83 6.00 8.16 10.33
CA LYS A 83 7.24 8.23 11.12
C LYS A 83 7.75 6.85 11.51
N TYR A 84 9.07 6.74 11.57
CA TYR A 84 9.79 5.60 12.12
C TYR A 84 10.47 6.02 13.43
N LEU A 85 10.39 5.19 14.45
CA LEU A 85 10.89 5.50 15.79
C LEU A 85 11.64 4.30 16.37
N VAL A 86 12.53 4.59 17.32
CA VAL A 86 13.20 3.56 18.14
C VAL A 86 12.18 2.87 19.04
N ILE A 87 12.32 1.56 19.22
CA ILE A 87 11.68 0.83 20.31
C ILE A 87 12.68 0.73 21.45
N LYS A 88 12.37 1.26 22.64
CA LYS A 88 13.30 1.26 23.76
C LYS A 88 13.70 -0.17 24.12
N GLY A 89 15.00 -0.39 24.28
CA GLY A 89 15.56 -1.70 24.63
C GLY A 89 15.67 -2.68 23.45
N ILE A 90 15.33 -2.29 22.22
CA ILE A 90 15.52 -3.10 21.01
C ILE A 90 16.41 -2.33 20.02
N SER A 91 17.41 -3.01 19.45
CA SER A 91 18.26 -2.41 18.43
C SER A 91 17.47 -2.12 17.14
N THR A 92 17.74 -1.00 16.49
CA THR A 92 17.17 -0.68 15.17
C THR A 92 17.62 -1.64 14.07
N ASP A 93 18.71 -2.39 14.32
CA ASP A 93 19.14 -3.50 13.47
C ASP A 93 18.23 -4.74 13.57
N GLU A 94 17.35 -4.80 14.58
CA GLU A 94 16.40 -5.89 14.79
C GLU A 94 14.97 -5.44 14.47
N ALA A 95 14.52 -4.33 15.04
CA ALA A 95 13.18 -3.82 14.82
C ALA A 95 13.05 -2.30 15.03
N ILE A 96 12.04 -1.72 14.38
CA ILE A 96 11.64 -0.31 14.53
C ILE A 96 10.14 -0.21 14.77
N ALA A 97 9.70 0.94 15.30
CA ALA A 97 8.30 1.29 15.44
C ALA A 97 7.83 2.15 14.26
N VAL A 98 6.64 1.86 13.73
CA VAL A 98 5.99 2.65 12.67
C VAL A 98 4.72 3.30 13.23
N LYS A 99 4.63 4.62 13.16
CA LYS A 99 3.50 5.38 13.72
C LYS A 99 2.27 5.34 12.81
N GLU A 100 1.17 4.76 13.28
CA GLU A 100 -0.13 4.78 12.61
C GLU A 100 -0.85 6.12 12.80
N LEU A 101 -1.87 6.38 11.97
CA LEU A 101 -2.63 7.63 11.99
C LEU A 101 -3.38 7.87 13.31
N ASP A 102 -3.76 6.80 14.00
CA ASP A 102 -4.41 6.84 15.30
C ASP A 102 -3.44 7.05 16.47
N GLY A 103 -2.14 7.21 16.18
CA GLY A 103 -1.10 7.44 17.17
C GLY A 103 -0.51 6.18 17.79
N ARG A 104 -1.00 4.98 17.45
CA ARG A 104 -0.40 3.71 17.87
C ARG A 104 0.84 3.38 17.05
N PHE A 105 1.65 2.45 17.54
CA PHE A 105 2.91 2.09 16.90
C PHE A 105 2.96 0.60 16.59
N ARG A 106 3.08 0.27 15.31
CA ARG A 106 3.31 -1.11 14.85
C ARG A 106 4.78 -1.45 14.95
N LYS A 107 5.07 -2.67 15.38
CA LYS A 107 6.42 -3.22 15.29
C LYS A 107 6.73 -3.64 13.86
N ALA A 108 7.92 -3.33 13.38
CA ALA A 108 8.43 -3.79 12.11
C ALA A 108 9.79 -4.46 12.32
N ILE A 109 9.94 -5.71 11.90
CA ILE A 109 11.14 -6.53 12.13
C ILE A 109 12.01 -6.49 10.88
N ARG A 110 13.31 -6.26 11.03
CA ARG A 110 14.26 -6.28 9.91
C ARG A 110 14.37 -7.67 9.33
N ILE A 111 14.28 -7.77 8.01
CA ILE A 111 14.31 -9.05 7.29
C ILE A 111 15.41 -9.15 6.25
N GLY A 112 16.15 -8.06 6.01
CA GLY A 112 17.29 -8.06 5.11
C GLY A 112 17.51 -6.71 4.46
N LYS A 113 18.49 -6.64 3.55
CA LYS A 113 18.72 -5.45 2.73
C LYS A 113 17.65 -5.33 1.66
N TYR A 114 17.23 -4.11 1.39
CA TYR A 114 16.24 -3.84 0.36
C TYR A 114 16.89 -3.81 -1.03
N GLY A 115 16.33 -4.58 -1.97
CA GLY A 115 16.82 -4.63 -3.35
C GLY A 115 17.97 -5.63 -3.61
N GLU A 116 18.44 -6.34 -2.59
CA GLU A 116 19.30 -7.52 -2.79
C GLU A 116 18.43 -8.75 -3.07
N LYS A 117 18.87 -9.60 -4.02
CA LYS A 117 18.20 -10.85 -4.43
C LYS A 117 18.84 -12.06 -3.74
#